data_AF-A0A3D4GVX2-F1
#
_entry.id   AF-A0A3D4GVX2-F1
#
_cell.length_a   1.000
_cell.length_b   1.000
_cell.length_c   1.000
_cell.angle_alpha   90.00
_cell.angle_beta   90.00
_cell.angle_gamma   90.00
#
_symmetry.space_group_name_H-M   'P 1'
#
loop_
_entity.id
_entity.type
_entity.pdbx_description
1 polymer ?
#
loop_
_entity_poly.entity_id
_entity_poly.type
_entity_poly.pdbx_seq_one_letter_code
_entity_poly.pdbx_strand_id
1 'polypeptide(L)'
;MRLLVLTIILTTFVQATIPAEVPDAKGEELYREFCSKCHGSNLEGGNAPSLVDGIWMYGLDKIRNITFGIAQQGMPAFGDALSKDQIEAISRFIDESAHSLGAARPPIPDTLYTYDYDILVQKWVEGLEIPWAIAFVDSTTTLITERTGRLRIVQYGVLSPKAVENTPAVIAQSQGGLMDVAIDPDHGQNGWVYLAYSHALVDTSQTRPPAMTRIARGRIREGKWHDHEVIYDAPHDTYQSTRHHYGSRIVFDSSGNLYFSVGDRGRSGEAQDLSKPNGKIHRILPDGNIPTDNPFTADVEALTTIFSYGHRNPQGLAVHPVTGEVWSAEHGPMGGDEINIVRRGDNYGWPKITYGRNYNGTLVSQHESLPGMVQPVLFWRPSIAVCAVEFYQGRSFGKWENRLLVSALAYEEVRLLAIENNRVIHQEVILKNAGRVRDVTNGPDGAIYVVLNSPGTVLRLTPIVEDDGF
;
A
#
# COMPACT_ATOMS: atom_id res chain seq x y z
N MET A 1 46.08 39.20 66.15
CA MET A 1 46.97 38.09 65.75
C MET A 1 46.18 36.80 65.71
N ARG A 2 45.74 36.37 64.51
CA ARG A 2 45.47 34.98 64.10
C ARG A 2 44.97 35.03 62.64
N LEU A 3 45.88 34.67 61.73
CA LEU A 3 45.65 34.50 60.29
C LEU A 3 44.70 33.32 60.06
N LEU A 4 43.66 33.49 59.25
CA LEU A 4 42.97 32.39 58.59
C LEU A 4 43.65 32.15 57.23
N VAL A 5 44.26 30.98 57.08
CA VAL A 5 44.80 30.47 55.82
C VAL A 5 43.68 29.72 55.11
N LEU A 6 43.29 30.20 53.93
CA LEU A 6 42.31 29.56 53.06
C LEU A 6 43.05 28.56 52.15
N THR A 7 42.97 27.27 52.47
CA THR A 7 43.55 26.20 51.64
C THR A 7 42.57 25.84 50.53
N ILE A 8 42.93 26.18 49.29
CA ILE A 8 42.19 25.80 48.08
C ILE A 8 42.54 24.34 47.76
N ILE A 9 41.57 23.43 47.90
CA ILE A 9 41.69 22.05 47.44
C ILE A 9 41.32 22.03 45.95
N LEU A 10 42.33 21.91 45.08
CA LEU A 10 42.14 21.59 43.66
C LEU A 10 41.74 20.11 43.56
N THR A 11 40.45 19.84 43.38
CA THR A 11 39.98 18.53 42.93
C THR A 11 40.24 18.42 41.43
N THR A 12 41.22 17.61 41.04
CA THR A 12 41.44 17.19 39.65
C THR A 12 40.27 16.30 39.23
N PHE A 13 39.37 16.85 38.41
CA PHE A 13 38.42 16.04 37.66
C PHE A 13 39.22 15.15 36.70
N VAL A 14 39.22 13.84 36.98
CA VAL A 14 39.50 12.84 35.95
C VAL A 14 38.37 12.97 34.95
N GLN A 15 38.63 13.63 33.81
CA GLN A 15 37.79 13.49 32.64
C GLN A 15 37.73 11.99 32.34
N ALA A 16 36.57 11.38 32.58
CA ALA A 16 36.25 10.13 31.94
C ALA A 16 36.40 10.38 30.44
N THR A 17 37.44 9.80 29.86
CA THR A 17 37.59 9.69 28.42
C THR A 17 36.28 9.12 27.90
N ILE A 18 35.53 9.93 27.16
CA ILE A 18 34.51 9.46 26.25
C ILE A 18 35.19 8.33 25.45
N PRO A 19 34.62 7.11 25.39
CA PRO A 19 35.18 6.10 24.51
C PRO A 19 35.29 6.71 23.12
N ALA A 20 36.49 6.64 22.54
CA ALA A 20 36.71 7.01 21.15
C ALA A 20 35.62 6.37 20.28
N GLU A 21 35.20 7.09 19.22
CA GLU A 21 34.46 6.49 18.11
C GLU A 21 35.00 5.09 17.85
N VAL A 22 34.15 4.08 17.99
CA VAL A 22 34.52 2.70 17.68
C VAL A 22 34.84 2.68 16.19
N PRO A 23 36.09 2.46 15.78
CA PRO A 23 36.42 2.32 14.37
C PRO A 23 35.79 1.01 13.93
N ASP A 24 34.95 1.10 12.90
CA ASP A 24 34.60 0.05 11.94
C ASP A 24 35.15 -1.35 12.32
N ALA A 25 34.43 -2.09 13.18
CA ALA A 25 34.44 -3.55 13.03
C ALA A 25 33.69 -3.78 11.72
N LYS A 26 34.47 -3.91 10.65
CA LYS A 26 34.10 -3.35 9.36
C LYS A 26 32.81 -3.94 8.87
N GLY A 27 31.83 -3.11 8.52
CA GLY A 27 30.63 -3.62 7.82
C GLY A 27 31.01 -4.53 6.65
N GLU A 28 32.18 -4.26 6.03
CA GLU A 28 32.86 -5.10 5.06
C GLU A 28 33.26 -6.50 5.59
N GLU A 29 33.91 -6.61 6.75
CA GLU A 29 34.35 -7.88 7.33
C GLU A 29 33.14 -8.76 7.70
N LEU A 30 32.14 -8.15 8.33
CA LEU A 30 30.87 -8.82 8.63
C LEU A 30 30.16 -9.25 7.34
N TYR A 31 30.12 -8.39 6.32
CA TYR A 31 29.58 -8.76 5.01
C TYR A 31 30.34 -9.95 4.39
N ARG A 32 31.67 -9.93 4.44
CA ARG A 32 32.52 -11.02 3.93
C ARG A 32 32.22 -12.34 4.63
N GLU A 33 32.03 -12.32 5.95
CA GLU A 33 31.72 -13.51 6.74
C GLU A 33 30.32 -14.06 6.47
N PHE A 34 29.29 -13.19 6.50
CA PHE A 34 27.89 -13.62 6.55
C PHE A 34 27.16 -13.56 5.20
N CYS A 35 27.56 -12.69 4.27
CA CYS A 35 26.78 -12.37 3.07
C CYS A 35 27.47 -12.72 1.74
N SER A 36 28.81 -12.65 1.68
CA SER A 36 29.56 -12.74 0.42
C SER A 36 29.44 -14.07 -0.33
N LYS A 37 29.16 -15.18 0.38
CA LYS A 37 28.94 -16.49 -0.25
C LYS A 37 27.75 -16.52 -1.20
N CYS A 38 26.76 -15.65 -0.95
CA CYS A 38 25.56 -15.54 -1.78
C CYS A 38 25.64 -14.33 -2.71
N HIS A 39 26.09 -13.19 -2.20
CA HIS A 39 26.06 -11.90 -2.90
C HIS A 39 27.39 -11.50 -3.56
N GLY A 40 28.40 -12.38 -3.55
CA GLY A 40 29.72 -12.10 -4.11
C GLY A 40 30.60 -11.27 -3.16
N SER A 41 31.92 -11.38 -3.32
CA SER A 41 32.87 -10.66 -2.46
C SER A 41 32.88 -9.14 -2.68
N ASN A 42 32.39 -8.69 -3.84
CA ASN A 42 32.28 -7.30 -4.25
C ASN A 42 30.81 -6.87 -4.42
N LEU A 43 29.88 -7.59 -3.79
CA LEU A 43 28.43 -7.34 -3.83
C LEU A 43 27.80 -7.48 -5.24
N GLU A 44 28.52 -8.06 -6.19
CA GLU A 44 28.15 -8.22 -7.59
C GLU A 44 27.06 -9.28 -7.81
N GLY A 45 26.69 -10.02 -6.76
CA GLY A 45 25.73 -11.12 -6.81
C GLY A 45 26.41 -12.48 -7.03
N GLY A 46 25.59 -13.48 -7.37
CA GLY A 46 26.01 -14.85 -7.60
C GLY A 46 24.84 -15.80 -7.40
N ASN A 47 24.83 -16.51 -6.26
CA ASN A 47 23.68 -17.34 -5.86
C ASN A 47 22.49 -16.49 -5.38
N ALA A 48 22.73 -15.22 -5.05
CA ALA A 48 21.72 -14.23 -4.75
C ALA A 48 21.94 -12.96 -5.61
N PRO A 49 20.92 -12.08 -5.72
CA PRO A 49 21.01 -10.86 -6.53
C PRO A 49 22.20 -9.96 -6.14
N SER A 50 22.65 -9.13 -7.08
CA SER A 50 23.59 -8.05 -6.77
C SER A 50 22.99 -7.08 -5.76
N LEU A 51 23.85 -6.46 -4.96
CA LEU A 51 23.48 -5.41 -4.02
C LEU A 51 23.99 -4.02 -4.47
N VAL A 52 24.60 -3.95 -5.66
CA VAL A 52 25.28 -2.74 -6.20
C VAL A 52 24.91 -2.46 -7.67
N ASP A 53 23.87 -3.12 -8.20
CA ASP A 53 23.31 -2.85 -9.53
C ASP A 53 22.16 -1.82 -9.50
N GLY A 54 21.84 -1.29 -8.31
CA GLY A 54 20.72 -0.38 -8.10
C GLY A 54 19.35 -1.04 -8.07
N ILE A 55 19.28 -2.39 -8.10
CA ILE A 55 18.05 -3.17 -8.05
C ILE A 55 17.91 -3.86 -6.68
N TRP A 56 16.88 -3.47 -5.93
CA TRP A 56 16.55 -4.10 -4.65
C TRP A 56 15.36 -5.06 -4.78
N MET A 57 15.65 -6.34 -4.93
CA MET A 57 14.64 -7.38 -5.19
C MET A 57 13.55 -7.49 -4.12
N TYR A 58 13.91 -7.27 -2.86
CA TYR A 58 13.06 -7.48 -1.68
C TYR A 58 12.82 -6.19 -0.90
N GLY A 59 12.67 -5.09 -1.62
CA GLY A 59 12.37 -3.78 -1.05
C GLY A 59 13.54 -3.13 -0.33
N LEU A 60 13.30 -1.92 0.16
CA LEU A 60 14.37 -1.00 0.60
C LEU A 60 14.84 -1.22 2.05
N ASP A 61 14.13 -2.02 2.85
CA ASP A 61 14.46 -2.26 4.26
C ASP A 61 15.47 -3.42 4.42
N LYS A 62 16.75 -3.11 4.17
CA LYS A 62 17.86 -4.07 4.26
C LYS A 62 18.02 -4.63 5.66
N ILE A 63 17.86 -3.79 6.69
CA ILE A 63 18.00 -4.20 8.10
C ILE A 63 16.98 -5.30 8.41
N ARG A 64 15.72 -5.10 8.04
CA ARG A 64 14.67 -6.12 8.19
C ARG A 64 15.03 -7.41 7.46
N ASN A 65 15.48 -7.31 6.21
CA ASN A 65 15.81 -8.47 5.40
C ASN A 65 16.98 -9.27 5.98
N ILE A 66 18.02 -8.61 6.48
CA ILE A 66 19.16 -9.27 7.16
C ILE A 66 18.70 -9.87 8.50
N THR A 67 17.90 -9.14 9.27
CA THR A 67 17.46 -9.58 10.61
C THR A 67 16.61 -10.84 10.55
N PHE A 68 15.60 -10.85 9.67
CA PHE A 68 14.58 -11.92 9.65
C PHE A 68 14.73 -12.89 8.47
N GLY A 69 15.66 -12.62 7.56
CA GLY A 69 15.86 -13.43 6.36
C GLY A 69 14.70 -13.37 5.37
N ILE A 70 14.82 -14.19 4.33
CA ILE A 70 13.84 -14.38 3.26
C ILE A 70 13.77 -15.89 3.00
N ALA A 71 13.07 -16.60 3.88
CA ALA A 71 13.06 -18.05 3.92
C ALA A 71 12.68 -18.71 2.58
N GLN A 72 11.71 -18.14 1.86
CA GLN A 72 11.28 -18.65 0.55
C GLN A 72 12.39 -18.60 -0.52
N GLN A 73 13.43 -17.82 -0.30
CA GLN A 73 14.54 -17.59 -1.22
C GLN A 73 15.85 -18.14 -0.66
N GLY A 74 15.77 -18.90 0.44
CA GLY A 74 16.94 -19.49 1.09
C GLY A 74 17.84 -18.49 1.85
N MET A 75 17.43 -17.22 2.00
CA MET A 75 18.18 -16.26 2.82
C MET A 75 17.89 -16.50 4.31
N PRO A 76 18.86 -16.94 5.12
CA PRO A 76 18.65 -17.20 6.55
C PRO A 76 18.44 -15.89 7.32
N ALA A 77 17.81 -16.01 8.50
CA ALA A 77 17.72 -14.91 9.46
C ALA A 77 19.05 -14.77 10.21
N PHE A 78 19.55 -13.54 10.35
CA PHE A 78 20.79 -13.28 11.07
C PHE A 78 20.58 -12.59 12.42
N GLY A 79 19.34 -12.28 12.81
CA GLY A 79 19.05 -11.56 14.07
C GLY A 79 19.45 -12.29 15.35
N ASP A 80 19.62 -13.61 15.32
CA ASP A 80 20.13 -14.40 16.46
C ASP A 80 21.66 -14.49 16.47
N ALA A 81 22.31 -14.25 15.31
CA ALA A 81 23.75 -14.37 15.12
C ALA A 81 24.47 -13.01 15.17
N LEU A 82 23.78 -11.93 14.83
CA LEU A 82 24.31 -10.58 14.73
C LEU A 82 23.50 -9.63 15.61
N SER A 83 24.20 -8.75 16.32
CA SER A 83 23.56 -7.65 17.04
C SER A 83 22.96 -6.63 16.05
N LYS A 84 22.04 -5.80 16.55
CA LYS A 84 21.44 -4.72 15.76
C LYS A 84 22.50 -3.80 15.16
N ASP A 85 23.51 -3.42 15.94
CA ASP A 85 24.60 -2.54 15.49
C ASP A 85 25.45 -3.19 14.40
N GLN A 86 25.67 -4.52 14.47
CA GLN A 86 26.36 -5.28 13.43
C GLN A 86 25.57 -5.32 12.12
N ILE A 87 24.25 -5.53 12.20
CA ILE A 87 23.38 -5.52 11.02
C ILE A 87 23.34 -4.12 10.39
N GLU A 88 23.26 -3.06 11.21
CA GLU A 88 23.35 -1.68 10.74
C GLU A 88 24.70 -1.39 10.08
N ALA A 89 25.80 -1.92 10.60
CA ALA A 89 27.13 -1.80 9.99
C ALA A 89 27.20 -2.48 8.61
N ILE A 90 26.67 -3.71 8.47
CA ILE A 90 26.56 -4.40 7.17
C ILE A 90 25.71 -3.57 6.19
N SER A 91 24.54 -3.10 6.63
CA SER A 91 23.65 -2.29 5.81
C SER A 91 24.33 -1.01 5.31
N ARG A 92 25.09 -0.34 6.18
CA ARG A 92 25.84 0.87 5.83
C ARG A 92 26.95 0.58 4.83
N PHE A 93 27.73 -0.49 5.04
CA PHE A 93 28.76 -0.90 4.09
C PHE A 93 28.19 -1.19 2.69
N ILE A 94 27.04 -1.86 2.62
CA ILE A 94 26.34 -2.11 1.35
C ILE A 94 25.96 -0.79 0.66
N ASP A 95 25.38 0.16 1.41
CA ASP A 95 24.97 1.46 0.87
C ASP A 95 26.16 2.29 0.39
N GLU A 96 27.24 2.34 1.17
CA GLU A 96 28.48 3.02 0.82
C GLU A 96 29.14 2.38 -0.41
N SER A 97 29.16 1.05 -0.48
CA SER A 97 29.69 0.30 -1.62
C SER A 97 28.88 0.59 -2.88
N ALA A 98 27.54 0.48 -2.81
CA ALA A 98 26.64 0.81 -3.91
C ALA A 98 26.84 2.25 -4.38
N HIS A 99 26.93 3.21 -3.45
CA HIS A 99 27.18 4.61 -3.78
C HIS A 99 28.54 4.81 -4.47
N SER A 100 29.61 4.21 -3.94
CA SER A 100 30.96 4.33 -4.49
C SER A 100 31.10 3.73 -5.89
N LEU A 101 30.34 2.67 -6.18
CA LEU A 101 30.28 2.02 -7.49
C LEU A 101 29.33 2.73 -8.46
N GLY A 102 28.70 3.82 -8.04
CA GLY A 102 27.75 4.56 -8.86
C GLY A 102 26.47 3.77 -9.15
N ALA A 103 26.10 2.84 -8.26
CA ALA A 103 24.85 2.09 -8.36
C ALA A 103 23.68 3.06 -8.44
N ALA A 104 23.06 3.11 -9.62
CA ALA A 104 21.90 3.93 -9.87
C ALA A 104 20.73 3.01 -10.17
N ARG A 105 19.55 3.41 -9.71
CA ARG A 105 18.33 2.72 -10.07
C ARG A 105 18.17 2.72 -11.60
N PRO A 106 17.90 1.57 -12.23
CA PRO A 106 17.64 1.54 -13.67
C PRO A 106 16.50 2.49 -14.04
N PRO A 107 16.55 3.09 -15.25
CA PRO A 107 15.40 3.83 -15.76
C PRO A 107 14.18 2.91 -15.85
N ILE A 108 12.99 3.51 -15.87
CA ILE A 108 11.76 2.78 -16.19
C ILE A 108 11.96 2.18 -17.58
N PRO A 109 11.77 0.85 -17.76
CA PRO A 109 11.98 0.20 -19.04
C PRO A 109 10.94 0.69 -20.05
N ASP A 110 11.35 0.89 -21.31
CA ASP A 110 10.43 1.22 -22.40
C ASP A 110 9.66 -0.02 -22.90
N THR A 111 10.14 -1.22 -22.59
CA THR A 111 9.54 -2.49 -23.00
C THR A 111 9.65 -3.54 -21.90
N LEU A 112 8.61 -4.36 -21.74
CA LEU A 112 8.57 -5.50 -20.83
C LEU A 112 8.25 -6.75 -21.63
N TYR A 113 8.76 -7.88 -21.15
CA TYR A 113 8.54 -9.20 -21.76
C TYR A 113 7.84 -10.08 -20.73
N THR A 114 6.72 -10.68 -21.14
CA THR A 114 5.92 -11.60 -20.32
C THR A 114 5.77 -12.92 -21.05
N TYR A 115 5.20 -13.94 -20.41
CA TYR A 115 4.90 -15.20 -21.10
C TYR A 115 3.94 -15.04 -22.29
N ASP A 116 3.05 -14.05 -22.21
CA ASP A 116 1.93 -13.92 -23.15
C ASP A 116 2.11 -12.79 -24.18
N TYR A 117 2.90 -11.76 -23.83
CA TYR A 117 3.05 -10.50 -24.58
C TYR A 117 4.41 -9.83 -24.38
N ASP A 118 4.86 -9.16 -25.43
CA ASP A 118 5.80 -8.04 -25.33
C ASP A 118 4.98 -6.75 -25.13
N ILE A 119 5.45 -5.85 -24.26
CA ILE A 119 4.64 -4.74 -23.76
C ILE A 119 5.42 -3.44 -23.90
N LEU A 120 4.84 -2.47 -24.60
CA LEU A 120 5.33 -1.10 -24.62
C LEU A 120 4.94 -0.39 -23.31
N VAL A 121 5.90 0.28 -22.70
CA VAL A 121 5.72 1.08 -21.49
C VAL A 121 5.83 2.55 -21.85
N GLN A 122 4.80 3.32 -21.56
CA GLN A 122 4.78 4.76 -21.81
C GLN A 122 4.59 5.52 -20.49
N LYS A 123 5.44 6.51 -20.23
CA LYS A 123 5.17 7.50 -19.18
C LYS A 123 4.04 8.40 -19.66
N TRP A 124 2.82 8.11 -19.21
CA TRP A 124 1.61 8.76 -19.70
C TRP A 124 1.43 10.14 -19.05
N VAL A 125 1.58 10.22 -17.73
CA VAL A 125 1.49 11.47 -16.96
C VAL A 125 2.62 11.52 -15.96
N GLU A 126 3.30 12.66 -15.88
CA GLU A 126 4.41 12.93 -14.95
C GLU A 126 4.12 14.19 -14.10
N GLY A 127 4.93 14.42 -13.06
CA GLY A 127 4.80 15.61 -12.20
C GLY A 127 3.67 15.54 -11.17
N LEU A 128 3.26 14.33 -10.80
CA LEU A 128 2.32 14.09 -9.71
C LEU A 128 3.06 14.08 -8.36
N GLU A 129 2.36 14.36 -7.28
CA GLU A 129 2.89 14.38 -5.91
C GLU A 129 2.23 13.30 -5.07
N ILE A 130 2.89 12.15 -4.95
CA ILE A 130 2.39 10.98 -4.21
C ILE A 130 0.95 10.62 -4.66
N PRO A 131 0.74 10.31 -5.95
CA PRO A 131 -0.58 9.92 -6.44
C PRO A 131 -1.09 8.68 -5.69
N TRP A 132 -2.41 8.57 -5.50
CA TRP A 132 -3.03 7.51 -4.71
C TRP A 132 -3.98 6.63 -5.52
N ALA A 133 -4.93 7.21 -6.26
CA ALA A 133 -5.84 6.50 -7.14
C ALA A 133 -5.98 7.18 -8.48
N ILE A 134 -6.41 6.41 -9.47
CA ILE A 134 -6.77 6.84 -10.82
C ILE A 134 -8.17 6.34 -11.16
N ALA A 135 -9.00 7.19 -11.76
CA ALA A 135 -10.32 6.79 -12.26
C ALA A 135 -10.63 7.49 -13.59
N PHE A 136 -11.05 6.70 -14.58
CA PHE A 136 -11.50 7.22 -15.88
C PHE A 136 -12.97 7.64 -15.77
N VAL A 137 -13.24 8.92 -16.08
CA VAL A 137 -14.60 9.44 -16.20
C VAL A 137 -15.18 9.04 -17.55
N ASP A 138 -14.36 9.17 -18.60
CA ASP A 138 -14.66 8.77 -19.97
C ASP A 138 -13.34 8.53 -20.74
N SER A 139 -13.39 8.35 -22.06
CA SER A 139 -12.21 8.11 -22.91
C SER A 139 -11.24 9.29 -23.00
N THR A 140 -11.63 10.46 -22.50
CA THR A 140 -10.91 11.73 -22.63
C THR A 140 -10.55 12.34 -21.28
N THR A 141 -11.31 12.02 -20.23
CA THR A 141 -11.21 12.65 -18.91
C THR A 141 -10.85 11.62 -17.86
N THR A 142 -9.78 11.88 -17.11
CA THR A 142 -9.31 11.03 -16.01
C THR A 142 -9.07 11.86 -14.77
N LEU A 143 -9.43 11.31 -13.61
CA LEU A 143 -9.15 11.89 -12.31
C LEU A 143 -8.03 11.11 -11.63
N ILE A 144 -7.13 11.84 -10.97
CA ILE A 144 -6.05 11.26 -10.16
C ILE A 144 -6.03 11.97 -8.81
N THR A 145 -6.11 11.22 -7.72
CA THR A 145 -5.92 11.78 -6.38
C THR A 145 -4.45 11.80 -6.03
N GLU A 146 -4.02 12.85 -5.35
CA GLU A 146 -2.70 12.97 -4.74
C GLU A 146 -2.88 13.01 -3.23
N ARG A 147 -2.11 12.18 -2.51
CA ARG A 147 -2.24 12.01 -1.05
C ARG A 147 -2.07 13.33 -0.29
N THR A 148 -1.43 14.33 -0.89
CA THR A 148 -1.27 15.67 -0.33
C THR A 148 -2.58 16.47 -0.24
N GLY A 149 -3.68 15.98 -0.82
CA GLY A 149 -4.99 16.61 -0.74
C GLY A 149 -5.51 17.18 -2.06
N ARG A 150 -4.85 16.87 -3.19
CA ARG A 150 -5.18 17.44 -4.50
C ARG A 150 -5.88 16.41 -5.37
N LEU A 151 -6.96 16.82 -6.04
CA LEU A 151 -7.57 16.06 -7.13
C LEU A 151 -7.09 16.65 -8.45
N ARG A 152 -6.48 15.83 -9.31
CA ARG A 152 -5.91 16.22 -10.60
C ARG A 152 -6.83 15.75 -11.73
N ILE A 153 -6.93 16.56 -12.77
CA ILE A 153 -7.63 16.22 -14.01
C ILE A 153 -6.58 16.02 -15.10
N VAL A 154 -6.70 14.91 -15.82
CA VAL A 154 -5.98 14.64 -17.06
C VAL A 154 -7.01 14.66 -18.19
N GLN A 155 -6.80 15.52 -19.17
CA GLN A 155 -7.68 15.68 -20.33
C GLN A 155 -6.91 15.31 -21.60
N TYR A 156 -7.39 14.33 -22.36
CA TYR A 156 -6.71 13.79 -23.55
C TYR A 156 -5.25 13.39 -23.29
N GLY A 157 -4.98 12.82 -22.11
CA GLY A 157 -3.62 12.46 -21.68
C GLY A 157 -2.75 13.62 -21.21
N VAL A 158 -3.27 14.86 -21.17
CA VAL A 158 -2.54 16.04 -20.71
C VAL A 158 -2.99 16.42 -19.30
N LEU A 159 -2.03 16.46 -18.37
CA LEU A 159 -2.28 16.87 -16.98
C LEU A 159 -2.61 18.37 -16.90
N SER A 160 -3.74 18.70 -16.28
CA SER A 160 -4.09 20.09 -15.98
C SER A 160 -3.04 20.73 -15.06
N PRO A 161 -2.61 21.98 -15.33
CA PRO A 161 -1.64 22.69 -14.49
C PRO A 161 -2.19 23.00 -13.10
N LYS A 162 -3.53 23.08 -12.94
CA LYS A 162 -4.18 23.30 -11.65
C LYS A 162 -4.92 22.06 -11.19
N ALA A 163 -4.86 21.80 -9.89
CA ALA A 163 -5.75 20.84 -9.24
C ALA A 163 -7.18 21.39 -9.15
N VAL A 164 -8.15 20.49 -8.95
CA VAL A 164 -9.54 20.87 -8.67
C VAL A 164 -9.59 21.67 -7.38
N GLU A 165 -10.23 22.84 -7.42
CA GLU A 165 -10.39 23.70 -6.26
C GLU A 165 -11.56 23.22 -5.37
N ASN A 166 -11.54 23.62 -4.09
CA ASN A 166 -12.60 23.34 -3.12
C ASN A 166 -12.86 21.85 -2.82
N THR A 167 -11.88 20.98 -3.08
CA THR A 167 -11.93 19.60 -2.61
C THR A 167 -11.95 19.53 -1.08
N PRO A 168 -12.45 18.43 -0.48
CA PRO A 168 -12.50 18.29 0.98
C PRO A 168 -11.13 18.47 1.62
N ALA A 169 -11.09 19.12 2.79
CA ALA A 169 -9.86 19.21 3.58
C ALA A 169 -9.47 17.83 4.13
N VAL A 170 -8.16 17.54 4.10
CA VAL A 170 -7.61 16.23 4.50
C VAL A 170 -6.45 16.39 5.49
N ILE A 171 -6.18 15.34 6.26
CA ILE A 171 -4.92 15.24 7.03
C ILE A 171 -3.85 14.46 6.28
N ALA A 172 -3.08 15.16 5.44
CA ALA A 172 -1.99 14.59 4.64
C ALA A 172 -0.74 14.27 5.50
N GLN A 173 -0.79 13.17 6.26
CA GLN A 173 0.30 12.73 7.14
C GLN A 173 0.46 11.21 7.10
N SER A 174 1.71 10.74 6.98
CA SER A 174 2.06 9.31 6.96
C SER A 174 1.30 8.50 5.88
N GLN A 175 0.20 7.81 6.22
CA GLN A 175 -0.64 7.09 5.25
C GLN A 175 -1.96 7.81 4.94
N GLY A 176 -2.30 8.88 5.68
CA GLY A 176 -3.51 9.69 5.45
C GLY A 176 -3.31 10.74 4.34
N GLY A 177 -4.42 11.22 3.80
CA GLY A 177 -4.49 12.16 2.69
C GLY A 177 -5.86 12.17 2.00
N LEU A 178 -5.87 12.69 0.77
CA LEU A 178 -6.91 12.37 -0.21
C LEU A 178 -6.54 11.02 -0.85
N MET A 179 -7.41 10.04 -0.70
CA MET A 179 -7.11 8.64 -0.96
C MET A 179 -7.77 8.23 -2.27
N ASP A 180 -8.92 7.57 -2.22
CA ASP A 180 -9.52 7.01 -3.42
C ASP A 180 -10.42 8.01 -4.15
N VAL A 181 -10.57 7.78 -5.45
CA VAL A 181 -11.56 8.44 -6.31
C VAL A 181 -12.32 7.37 -7.09
N ALA A 182 -13.65 7.43 -7.06
CA ALA A 182 -14.50 6.53 -7.83
C ALA A 182 -15.55 7.34 -8.60
N ILE A 183 -15.93 6.83 -9.77
CA ILE A 183 -16.93 7.44 -10.64
C ILE A 183 -18.25 6.72 -10.43
N ASP A 184 -19.33 7.48 -10.28
CA ASP A 184 -20.67 6.90 -10.20
C ASP A 184 -20.98 6.06 -11.46
N PRO A 185 -21.59 4.88 -11.34
CA PRO A 185 -22.03 4.10 -12.50
C PRO A 185 -22.93 4.89 -13.47
N ASP A 186 -23.71 5.84 -12.95
CA ASP A 186 -24.57 6.75 -13.72
C ASP A 186 -23.97 8.16 -13.88
N HIS A 187 -22.65 8.31 -13.79
CA HIS A 187 -21.97 9.62 -13.86
C HIS A 187 -22.35 10.42 -15.10
N GLY A 188 -22.54 9.77 -16.26
CA GLY A 188 -22.99 10.46 -17.48
C GLY A 188 -24.34 11.18 -17.36
N GLN A 189 -25.18 10.77 -16.39
CA GLN A 189 -26.47 11.36 -16.09
C GLN A 189 -26.40 12.31 -14.88
N ASN A 190 -25.71 11.91 -13.82
CA ASN A 190 -25.77 12.58 -12.52
C ASN A 190 -24.52 13.40 -12.16
N GLY A 191 -23.38 13.17 -12.81
CA GLY A 191 -22.09 13.84 -12.60
C GLY A 191 -21.41 13.56 -11.25
N TRP A 192 -21.80 12.51 -10.52
CA TRP A 192 -21.29 12.23 -9.19
C TRP A 192 -19.90 11.58 -9.21
N VAL A 193 -18.99 12.17 -8.46
CA VAL A 193 -17.65 11.64 -8.17
C VAL A 193 -17.56 11.40 -6.67
N TYR A 194 -16.94 10.30 -6.26
CA TYR A 194 -16.77 9.90 -4.87
C TYR A 194 -15.31 10.05 -4.47
N LEU A 195 -15.07 10.58 -3.27
CA LEU A 195 -13.75 10.75 -2.69
C LEU A 195 -13.70 10.11 -1.31
N ALA A 196 -12.73 9.23 -1.08
CA ALA A 196 -12.35 8.77 0.25
C ALA A 196 -11.14 9.56 0.76
N TYR A 197 -11.18 9.99 2.01
CA TYR A 197 -10.12 10.82 2.58
C TYR A 197 -10.00 10.65 4.09
N SER A 198 -8.81 10.97 4.61
CA SER A 198 -8.60 11.07 6.05
C SER A 198 -9.15 12.40 6.57
N HIS A 199 -10.30 12.36 7.25
CA HIS A 199 -10.92 13.49 7.91
C HIS A 199 -10.40 13.63 9.35
N ALA A 200 -10.12 14.86 9.80
CA ALA A 200 -9.67 15.14 11.15
C ALA A 200 -10.70 15.98 11.92
N LEU A 201 -10.84 15.72 13.22
CA LEU A 201 -11.65 16.56 14.12
C LEU A 201 -10.82 17.79 14.51
N VAL A 202 -11.07 18.91 13.83
CA VAL A 202 -10.25 20.14 13.90
C VAL A 202 -10.44 20.96 15.18
N ASP A 203 -11.55 20.77 15.90
CA ASP A 203 -11.86 21.51 17.15
C ASP A 203 -11.47 20.70 18.40
N THR A 204 -10.32 20.03 18.35
CA THR A 204 -9.79 19.29 19.50
C THR A 204 -8.58 20.02 20.06
N SER A 205 -8.49 20.15 21.39
CA SER A 205 -7.32 20.74 22.08
C SER A 205 -6.06 19.86 21.97
N GLN A 206 -6.07 18.85 21.10
CA GLN A 206 -5.02 17.85 20.97
C GLN A 206 -3.96 18.32 19.98
N THR A 207 -2.70 18.07 20.31
CA THR A 207 -1.55 18.33 19.43
C THR A 207 -1.60 17.54 18.12
N ARG A 208 -2.35 16.42 18.13
CA ARG A 208 -2.57 15.57 16.97
C ARG A 208 -4.06 15.23 16.87
N PRO A 209 -4.85 15.98 16.07
CA PRO A 209 -6.30 15.82 16.03
C PRO A 209 -6.67 14.38 15.65
N PRO A 210 -7.66 13.75 16.30
CA PRO A 210 -8.17 12.44 15.92
C PRO A 210 -8.65 12.45 14.46
N ALA A 211 -8.40 11.35 13.73
CA ALA A 211 -8.72 11.23 12.32
C ALA A 211 -9.24 9.83 11.94
N MET A 212 -10.15 9.80 10.97
CA MET A 212 -10.78 8.60 10.42
C MET A 212 -11.03 8.75 8.91
N THR A 213 -11.23 7.62 8.24
CA THR A 213 -11.70 7.59 6.84
C THR A 213 -13.12 8.15 6.76
N ARG A 214 -13.34 9.07 5.82
CA ARG A 214 -14.63 9.64 5.47
C ARG A 214 -14.85 9.52 3.97
N ILE A 215 -16.10 9.35 3.55
CA ILE A 215 -16.47 9.33 2.13
C ILE A 215 -17.46 10.44 1.85
N ALA A 216 -17.19 11.18 0.80
CA ALA A 216 -18.10 12.18 0.27
C ALA A 216 -18.25 12.02 -1.24
N ARG A 217 -19.36 12.52 -1.77
CA ARG A 217 -19.57 12.72 -3.20
C ARG A 217 -19.72 14.19 -3.54
N GLY A 218 -19.55 14.50 -4.82
CA GLY A 218 -19.65 15.85 -5.35
C GLY A 218 -19.57 15.84 -6.86
N ARG A 219 -19.66 17.01 -7.47
CA ARG A 219 -19.57 17.22 -8.92
C ARG A 219 -18.40 18.12 -9.25
N ILE A 220 -17.80 17.91 -10.41
CA ILE A 220 -16.73 18.79 -10.89
C ILE A 220 -17.29 19.68 -12.00
N ARG A 221 -17.26 21.00 -11.79
CA ARG A 221 -17.67 22.01 -12.78
C ARG A 221 -16.62 23.11 -12.81
N GLU A 222 -16.16 23.48 -14.01
CA GLU A 222 -15.17 24.55 -14.19
C GLU A 222 -13.90 24.39 -13.33
N GLY A 223 -13.45 23.14 -13.13
CA GLY A 223 -12.28 22.83 -12.32
C GLY A 223 -12.48 23.00 -10.81
N LYS A 224 -13.73 23.03 -10.33
CA LYS A 224 -14.08 23.18 -8.91
C LYS A 224 -14.98 22.03 -8.46
N TRP A 225 -14.82 21.65 -7.20
CA TRP A 225 -15.70 20.69 -6.51
C TRP A 225 -16.97 21.40 -6.01
N HIS A 226 -18.12 20.86 -6.38
CA HIS A 226 -19.45 21.36 -6.07
C HIS A 226 -20.34 20.27 -5.48
N ASP A 227 -21.49 20.67 -4.93
CA ASP A 227 -22.54 19.78 -4.45
C ASP A 227 -22.01 18.71 -3.45
N HIS A 228 -21.14 19.15 -2.53
CA HIS A 228 -20.46 18.25 -1.60
C HIS A 228 -21.44 17.61 -0.60
N GLU A 229 -21.50 16.28 -0.58
CA GLU A 229 -22.32 15.50 0.33
C GLU A 229 -21.46 14.43 1.02
N VAL A 230 -21.43 14.42 2.35
CA VAL A 230 -20.81 13.33 3.11
C VAL A 230 -21.78 12.16 3.16
N ILE A 231 -21.38 11.02 2.61
CA ILE A 231 -22.22 9.81 2.52
C ILE A 231 -21.82 8.73 3.53
N TYR A 232 -20.62 8.85 4.11
CA TYR A 232 -20.21 8.03 5.24
C TYR A 232 -19.38 8.86 6.21
N ASP A 233 -19.81 8.87 7.47
CA ASP A 233 -19.09 9.44 8.60
C ASP A 233 -19.07 8.43 9.75
N ALA A 234 -17.89 8.10 10.23
CA ALA A 234 -17.73 7.20 11.38
C ALA A 234 -18.14 7.93 12.68
N PRO A 235 -18.60 7.22 13.73
CA PRO A 235 -18.83 7.82 15.03
C PRO A 235 -17.58 8.53 15.56
N HIS A 236 -17.67 9.80 15.96
CA HIS A 236 -16.51 10.65 16.24
C HIS A 236 -15.66 10.17 17.43
N ASP A 237 -16.25 9.44 18.37
CA ASP A 237 -15.56 8.80 19.50
C ASP A 237 -14.62 7.66 19.07
N THR A 238 -14.77 7.14 17.84
CA THR A 238 -13.91 6.09 17.28
C THR A 238 -12.68 6.64 16.55
N TYR A 239 -12.60 7.96 16.34
CA TYR A 239 -11.49 8.59 15.64
C TYR A 239 -10.16 8.39 16.39
N GLN A 240 -9.08 8.12 15.66
CA GLN A 240 -7.77 7.81 16.24
C GLN A 240 -6.72 8.87 15.90
N SER A 241 -5.81 9.15 16.84
CA SER A 241 -4.68 10.06 16.61
C SER A 241 -3.52 9.40 15.84
N THR A 242 -3.58 8.09 15.58
CA THR A 242 -2.65 7.40 14.67
C THR A 242 -2.77 7.96 13.24
N ARG A 243 -1.82 7.64 12.35
CA ARG A 243 -1.86 8.07 10.93
C ARG A 243 -1.58 6.94 9.94
N HIS A 244 -1.90 5.71 10.34
CA HIS A 244 -1.74 4.49 9.54
C HIS A 244 -3.05 3.70 9.50
N HIS A 245 -3.21 2.88 8.48
CA HIS A 245 -4.33 1.95 8.32
C HIS A 245 -5.70 2.62 8.12
N TYR A 246 -5.79 3.54 7.15
CA TYR A 246 -7.06 4.16 6.77
C TYR A 246 -7.90 3.27 5.84
N GLY A 247 -7.31 2.28 5.16
CA GLY A 247 -7.95 1.59 4.05
C GLY A 247 -8.26 2.56 2.90
N SER A 248 -9.55 2.88 2.73
CA SER A 248 -10.12 3.94 1.88
C SER A 248 -10.46 3.59 0.42
N ARG A 249 -10.26 2.35 -0.04
CA ARG A 249 -10.66 1.98 -1.41
C ARG A 249 -12.18 1.91 -1.53
N ILE A 250 -12.74 2.34 -2.66
CA ILE A 250 -14.15 2.35 -3.05
C ILE A 250 -14.32 1.51 -4.31
N VAL A 251 -15.35 0.67 -4.37
CA VAL A 251 -15.82 0.01 -5.61
C VAL A 251 -17.34 -0.02 -5.66
N PHE A 252 -17.90 -0.04 -6.86
CA PHE A 252 -19.33 -0.27 -7.08
C PHE A 252 -19.55 -1.69 -7.60
N ASP A 253 -20.53 -2.41 -7.03
CA ASP A 253 -20.98 -3.66 -7.63
C ASP A 253 -21.92 -3.42 -8.82
N SER A 254 -22.27 -4.50 -9.52
CA SER A 254 -23.18 -4.45 -10.68
C SER A 254 -24.61 -4.04 -10.32
N SER A 255 -24.97 -4.02 -9.03
CA SER A 255 -26.26 -3.53 -8.54
C SER A 255 -26.21 -2.07 -8.09
N GLY A 256 -25.05 -1.41 -8.21
CA GLY A 256 -24.84 -0.02 -7.81
C GLY A 256 -24.59 0.18 -6.32
N ASN A 257 -24.36 -0.88 -5.53
CA ASN A 257 -23.95 -0.70 -4.13
C ASN A 257 -22.49 -0.25 -4.06
N LEU A 258 -22.20 0.68 -3.17
CA LEU A 258 -20.88 1.21 -2.90
C LEU A 258 -20.24 0.44 -1.74
N TYR A 259 -19.14 -0.25 -2.03
CA TYR A 259 -18.29 -0.90 -1.01
C TYR A 259 -17.07 -0.05 -0.74
N PHE A 260 -16.63 -0.01 0.51
CA PHE A 260 -15.40 0.67 0.85
C PHE A 260 -14.68 0.06 2.05
N SER A 261 -13.36 0.26 2.11
CA SER A 261 -12.54 -0.25 3.21
C SER A 261 -12.24 0.80 4.27
N VAL A 262 -12.24 0.36 5.53
CA VAL A 262 -11.70 1.11 6.68
C VAL A 262 -10.72 0.19 7.42
N GLY A 263 -9.45 0.58 7.48
CA GLY A 263 -8.44 -0.18 8.23
C GLY A 263 -8.62 -0.07 9.75
N ASP A 264 -7.84 -0.82 10.52
CA ASP A 264 -7.99 -0.92 11.98
C ASP A 264 -7.53 0.35 12.75
N ARG A 265 -6.92 1.31 12.04
CA ARG A 265 -6.34 2.56 12.58
C ARG A 265 -5.34 2.35 13.72
N GLY A 266 -4.68 1.19 13.79
CA GLY A 266 -3.75 0.83 14.86
C GLY A 266 -4.41 0.30 16.13
N ARG A 267 -5.71 0.01 16.09
CA ARG A 267 -6.49 -0.59 17.16
C ARG A 267 -6.95 -1.98 16.74
N SER A 268 -6.00 -2.91 16.66
CA SER A 268 -6.24 -4.24 16.09
C SER A 268 -7.44 -4.96 16.72
N GLY A 269 -7.62 -4.89 18.03
CA GLY A 269 -8.78 -5.49 18.73
C GLY A 269 -10.14 -5.00 18.22
N GLU A 270 -10.24 -3.76 17.74
CA GLU A 270 -11.48 -3.16 17.23
C GLU A 270 -11.91 -3.77 15.87
N ALA A 271 -11.01 -4.48 15.18
CA ALA A 271 -11.37 -5.21 13.95
C ALA A 271 -12.43 -6.29 14.20
N GLN A 272 -12.46 -6.87 15.40
CA GLN A 272 -13.43 -7.89 15.82
C GLN A 272 -14.70 -7.31 16.46
N ASP A 273 -14.71 -6.03 16.78
CA ASP A 273 -15.83 -5.34 17.42
C ASP A 273 -16.76 -4.75 16.33
N LEU A 274 -18.01 -5.20 16.30
CA LEU A 274 -18.99 -4.75 15.31
C LEU A 274 -19.56 -3.35 15.63
N SER A 275 -19.37 -2.84 16.84
CA SER A 275 -19.73 -1.46 17.21
C SER A 275 -18.73 -0.42 16.70
N LYS A 276 -17.60 -0.88 16.13
CA LYS A 276 -16.50 -0.03 15.67
C LYS A 276 -16.31 -0.12 14.14
N PRO A 277 -15.96 1.00 13.48
CA PRO A 277 -15.75 1.04 12.04
C PRO A 277 -14.39 0.45 11.63
N ASN A 278 -13.51 0.23 12.59
CA ASN A 278 -12.13 -0.17 12.38
C ASN A 278 -12.03 -1.60 11.83
N GLY A 279 -11.22 -1.81 10.80
CA GLY A 279 -10.92 -3.15 10.28
C GLY A 279 -12.11 -3.83 9.62
N LYS A 280 -12.83 -3.06 8.78
CA LYS A 280 -14.09 -3.46 8.14
C LYS A 280 -14.05 -3.19 6.63
N ILE A 281 -14.84 -3.98 5.91
CA ILE A 281 -15.36 -3.57 4.61
C ILE A 281 -16.82 -3.21 4.84
N HIS A 282 -17.20 -2.01 4.41
CA HIS A 282 -18.54 -1.47 4.54
C HIS A 282 -19.26 -1.51 3.20
N ARG A 283 -20.59 -1.52 3.24
CA ARG A 283 -21.48 -1.43 2.07
C ARG A 283 -22.62 -0.45 2.33
N ILE A 284 -22.76 0.54 1.45
CA ILE A 284 -23.81 1.56 1.46
C ILE A 284 -24.40 1.71 0.04
N LEU A 285 -25.53 2.41 -0.07
CA LEU A 285 -26.04 2.91 -1.35
C LEU A 285 -25.26 4.16 -1.79
N PRO A 286 -25.30 4.55 -3.08
CA PRO A 286 -24.56 5.71 -3.60
C PRO A 286 -24.88 7.04 -2.89
N ASP A 287 -26.03 7.15 -2.24
CA ASP A 287 -26.45 8.32 -1.47
C ASP A 287 -26.16 8.22 0.04
N GLY A 288 -25.49 7.15 0.49
CA GLY A 288 -25.18 6.89 1.89
C GLY A 288 -26.23 6.12 2.67
N ASN A 289 -27.40 5.82 2.07
CA ASN A 289 -28.40 4.98 2.71
C ASN A 289 -27.90 3.54 2.89
N ILE A 290 -28.47 2.83 3.86
CA ILE A 290 -28.05 1.46 4.19
C ILE A 290 -28.85 0.45 3.37
N PRO A 291 -28.19 -0.45 2.61
CA PRO A 291 -28.87 -1.58 1.98
C PRO A 291 -29.58 -2.44 3.03
N THR A 292 -30.87 -2.71 2.81
CA THR A 292 -31.71 -3.45 3.77
C THR A 292 -31.23 -4.88 4.02
N ASP A 293 -30.50 -5.45 3.07
CA ASP A 293 -29.91 -6.77 3.12
C ASP A 293 -28.49 -6.77 3.70
N ASN A 294 -27.98 -5.68 4.29
CA ASN A 294 -26.70 -5.72 5.03
C ASN A 294 -26.74 -6.77 6.17
N PRO A 295 -25.60 -7.42 6.51
CA PRO A 295 -25.59 -8.56 7.43
C PRO A 295 -25.98 -8.24 8.88
N PHE A 296 -25.76 -7.00 9.31
CA PHE A 296 -25.91 -6.61 10.72
C PHE A 296 -26.99 -5.55 10.95
N THR A 297 -27.98 -5.43 10.05
CA THR A 297 -29.05 -4.42 10.16
C THR A 297 -30.00 -4.65 11.33
N ALA A 298 -30.12 -5.89 11.80
CA ALA A 298 -30.95 -6.26 12.96
C ALA A 298 -30.18 -6.28 14.30
N ASP A 299 -28.86 -6.12 14.25
CA ASP A 299 -28.01 -6.09 15.45
C ASP A 299 -27.95 -4.65 15.97
N VAL A 300 -28.39 -4.44 17.20
CA VAL A 300 -28.49 -3.11 17.84
C VAL A 300 -27.14 -2.53 18.26
N GLU A 301 -26.11 -3.36 18.38
CA GLU A 301 -24.77 -2.95 18.77
C GLU A 301 -23.84 -2.78 17.56
N ALA A 302 -24.18 -3.40 16.43
CA ALA A 302 -23.37 -3.34 15.23
C ALA A 302 -23.60 -2.06 14.40
N LEU A 303 -22.54 -1.56 13.77
CA LEU A 303 -22.68 -0.56 12.72
C LEU A 303 -23.32 -1.20 11.48
N THR A 304 -24.48 -0.70 11.09
CA THR A 304 -25.32 -1.25 10.02
C THR A 304 -24.67 -1.17 8.63
N THR A 305 -23.64 -0.34 8.47
CA THR A 305 -22.83 -0.23 7.24
C THR A 305 -21.88 -1.41 7.05
N ILE A 306 -21.57 -2.21 8.08
CA ILE A 306 -20.58 -3.29 7.99
C ILE A 306 -21.09 -4.39 7.06
N PHE A 307 -20.25 -4.76 6.09
CA PHE A 307 -20.47 -5.92 5.23
C PHE A 307 -19.62 -7.11 5.66
N SER A 308 -18.36 -6.88 6.05
CA SER A 308 -17.48 -7.90 6.65
C SER A 308 -16.48 -7.28 7.61
N TYR A 309 -15.86 -8.10 8.45
CA TYR A 309 -15.02 -7.63 9.55
C TYR A 309 -13.80 -8.52 9.78
N GLY A 310 -12.92 -8.12 10.71
CA GLY A 310 -11.67 -8.82 10.96
C GLY A 310 -10.61 -8.55 9.91
N HIS A 311 -10.57 -7.33 9.36
CA HIS A 311 -9.53 -6.86 8.44
C HIS A 311 -8.49 -6.00 9.17
N ARG A 312 -7.25 -5.99 8.70
CA ARG A 312 -6.20 -5.13 9.23
C ARG A 312 -6.15 -3.79 8.51
N ASN A 313 -5.85 -3.80 7.22
CA ASN A 313 -5.72 -2.58 6.42
C ASN A 313 -5.92 -2.85 4.92
N PRO A 314 -7.18 -3.00 4.46
CA PRO A 314 -7.46 -3.26 3.05
C PRO A 314 -7.15 -2.05 2.17
N GLN A 315 -6.21 -2.20 1.24
CA GLN A 315 -5.72 -1.15 0.34
C GLN A 315 -6.35 -1.24 -1.06
N GLY A 316 -6.76 -2.45 -1.47
CA GLY A 316 -7.38 -2.73 -2.76
C GLY A 316 -8.71 -3.43 -2.58
N LEU A 317 -9.64 -3.13 -3.47
CA LEU A 317 -10.93 -3.76 -3.65
C LEU A 317 -11.16 -3.83 -5.16
N ALA A 318 -11.71 -4.94 -5.64
CA ALA A 318 -12.14 -5.11 -7.02
C ALA A 318 -13.42 -5.94 -7.04
N VAL A 319 -14.28 -5.71 -8.03
CA VAL A 319 -15.44 -6.56 -8.27
C VAL A 319 -15.10 -7.54 -9.38
N HIS A 320 -15.25 -8.83 -9.11
CA HIS A 320 -15.03 -9.85 -10.13
C HIS A 320 -16.10 -9.68 -11.23
N PRO A 321 -15.71 -9.46 -12.50
CA PRO A 321 -16.64 -9.03 -13.55
C PRO A 321 -17.70 -10.09 -13.91
N VAL A 322 -17.37 -11.38 -13.77
CA VAL A 322 -18.31 -12.48 -14.02
C VAL A 322 -19.16 -12.84 -12.79
N THR A 323 -18.56 -13.03 -11.62
CA THR A 323 -19.28 -13.52 -10.42
C THR A 323 -19.92 -12.42 -9.60
N GLY A 324 -19.48 -11.16 -9.76
CA GLY A 324 -19.89 -10.03 -8.92
C GLY A 324 -19.32 -10.07 -7.50
N GLU A 325 -18.46 -11.03 -7.16
CA GLU A 325 -17.83 -11.10 -5.85
C GLU A 325 -16.84 -9.95 -5.65
N VAL A 326 -16.87 -9.32 -4.48
CA VAL A 326 -15.85 -8.32 -4.10
C VAL A 326 -14.61 -9.06 -3.63
N TRP A 327 -13.46 -8.70 -4.18
CA TRP A 327 -12.14 -9.17 -3.76
C TRP A 327 -11.42 -8.05 -3.04
N SER A 328 -10.69 -8.34 -1.98
CA SER A 328 -9.88 -7.37 -1.25
C SER A 328 -8.41 -7.78 -1.21
N ALA A 329 -7.54 -6.77 -1.14
CA ALA A 329 -6.13 -6.92 -0.87
C ALA A 329 -5.74 -6.06 0.33
N GLU A 330 -5.03 -6.64 1.28
CA GLU A 330 -4.71 -5.95 2.53
C GLU A 330 -3.29 -6.17 3.05
N HIS A 331 -2.78 -5.18 3.76
CA HIS A 331 -1.48 -5.27 4.43
C HIS A 331 -1.57 -6.10 5.69
N GLY A 332 -0.74 -7.13 5.78
CA GLY A 332 -0.36 -7.75 7.04
C GLY A 332 0.58 -6.85 7.86
N PRO A 333 0.97 -7.28 9.07
CA PRO A 333 1.99 -6.60 9.86
C PRO A 333 3.39 -6.83 9.24
N MET A 334 4.31 -7.56 9.90
CA MET A 334 5.55 -8.01 9.27
C MET A 334 5.30 -9.35 8.56
N GLY A 335 5.03 -9.30 7.26
CA GLY A 335 4.50 -10.46 6.53
C GLY A 335 2.98 -10.58 6.69
N GLY A 336 2.39 -11.49 5.91
CA GLY A 336 0.97 -11.81 5.97
C GLY A 336 0.08 -10.80 5.25
N ASP A 337 0.57 -10.20 4.16
CA ASP A 337 -0.33 -9.53 3.20
C ASP A 337 -1.25 -10.57 2.59
N GLU A 338 -2.50 -10.20 2.29
CA GLU A 338 -3.55 -11.15 1.91
C GLU A 338 -4.34 -10.68 0.68
N ILE A 339 -4.83 -11.66 -0.10
CA ILE A 339 -5.97 -11.52 -1.00
C ILE A 339 -7.14 -12.31 -0.42
N ASN A 340 -8.30 -11.68 -0.35
CA ASN A 340 -9.51 -12.21 0.27
C ASN A 340 -10.70 -12.10 -0.70
N ILE A 341 -11.60 -13.09 -0.71
CA ILE A 341 -12.91 -12.97 -1.36
C ILE A 341 -13.89 -12.54 -0.30
N VAL A 342 -14.42 -11.33 -0.42
CA VAL A 342 -15.23 -10.64 0.57
C VAL A 342 -16.68 -11.12 0.49
N ARG A 343 -17.15 -11.72 1.59
CA ARG A 343 -18.51 -12.26 1.69
C ARG A 343 -19.28 -11.63 2.83
N ARG A 344 -20.59 -11.64 2.67
CA ARG A 344 -21.56 -11.00 3.56
C ARG A 344 -21.49 -11.62 4.96
N GLY A 345 -21.10 -10.81 5.94
CA GLY A 345 -21.07 -11.17 7.37
C GLY A 345 -19.83 -11.95 7.81
N ASP A 346 -18.91 -12.27 6.88
CA ASP A 346 -17.75 -13.10 7.18
C ASP A 346 -16.70 -12.35 8.02
N ASN A 347 -15.99 -13.12 8.85
CA ASN A 347 -14.89 -12.68 9.70
C ASN A 347 -13.55 -13.11 9.08
N TYR A 348 -12.71 -12.16 8.69
CA TYR A 348 -11.36 -12.41 8.12
C TYR A 348 -10.28 -12.54 9.19
N GLY A 349 -10.69 -12.45 10.46
CA GLY A 349 -9.95 -13.02 11.57
C GLY A 349 -8.87 -12.14 12.20
N TRP A 350 -8.44 -11.02 11.58
CA TRP A 350 -7.51 -10.08 12.22
C TRP A 350 -8.09 -9.55 13.55
N PRO A 351 -7.29 -9.48 14.64
CA PRO A 351 -5.91 -9.97 14.81
C PRO A 351 -5.84 -11.37 15.44
N LYS A 352 -6.99 -12.04 15.63
CA LYS A 352 -7.08 -13.35 16.28
C LYS A 352 -6.38 -14.43 15.47
N ILE A 353 -6.39 -14.32 14.15
CA ILE A 353 -5.51 -15.06 13.24
C ILE A 353 -4.75 -14.06 12.39
N THR A 354 -3.53 -14.43 11.99
CA THR A 354 -2.80 -13.68 10.99
C THR A 354 -1.67 -14.51 10.46
N TYR A 355 -1.28 -14.21 9.22
CA TYR A 355 -0.05 -14.73 8.67
C TYR A 355 1.21 -13.89 9.00
N GLY A 356 1.06 -12.81 9.75
CA GLY A 356 2.16 -11.91 10.04
C GLY A 356 2.71 -12.00 11.48
N ARG A 357 3.84 -11.32 11.69
CA ARG A 357 4.45 -11.10 13.01
C ARG A 357 4.44 -9.62 13.35
N ASN A 358 4.62 -9.29 14.62
CA ASN A 358 4.98 -7.93 15.00
C ASN A 358 6.30 -7.55 14.35
N TYR A 359 6.53 -6.26 14.09
CA TYR A 359 7.78 -5.77 13.50
C TYR A 359 9.02 -6.02 14.39
N ASN A 360 8.83 -6.34 15.67
CA ASN A 360 9.90 -6.80 16.57
C ASN A 360 10.12 -8.33 16.54
N GLY A 361 9.49 -9.06 15.60
CA GLY A 361 9.63 -10.51 15.42
C GLY A 361 8.72 -11.39 16.28
N THR A 362 8.09 -10.83 17.32
CA THR A 362 7.15 -11.57 18.17
C THR A 362 5.87 -11.93 17.43
N LEU A 363 5.16 -12.96 17.89
CA LEU A 363 3.88 -13.36 17.32
C LEU A 363 2.81 -12.30 17.61
N VAL A 364 1.99 -11.97 16.60
CA VAL A 364 0.74 -11.20 16.83
C VAL A 364 -0.33 -12.14 17.39
N SER A 365 -0.46 -13.32 16.78
CA SER A 365 -1.31 -14.40 17.25
C SER A 365 -0.54 -15.72 17.24
N GLN A 366 -0.95 -16.63 18.12
CA GLN A 366 -0.49 -18.03 18.13
C GLN A 366 -1.20 -18.88 17.06
N HIS A 367 -2.21 -18.32 16.38
CA HIS A 367 -3.08 -19.04 15.46
C HIS A 367 -3.01 -18.44 14.05
N GLU A 368 -2.90 -19.29 13.04
CA GLU A 368 -3.06 -18.93 11.63
C GLU A 368 -4.49 -19.24 11.14
N SER A 369 -5.22 -20.09 11.86
CA SER A 369 -6.63 -20.42 11.61
C SER A 369 -7.38 -20.67 12.92
N LEU A 370 -8.68 -20.33 12.93
CA LEU A 370 -9.61 -20.59 14.01
C LEU A 370 -11.02 -20.85 13.43
N PRO A 371 -11.87 -21.64 14.10
CA PRO A 371 -13.26 -21.83 13.67
C PRO A 371 -14.01 -20.50 13.54
N GLY A 372 -14.84 -20.38 12.50
CA GLY A 372 -15.62 -19.18 12.23
C GLY A 372 -14.84 -18.00 11.64
N MET A 373 -13.59 -18.22 11.22
CA MET A 373 -12.78 -17.21 10.51
C MET A 373 -12.41 -17.73 9.12
N VAL A 374 -12.54 -16.86 8.14
CA VAL A 374 -12.24 -17.13 6.73
C VAL A 374 -10.72 -17.05 6.52
N GLN A 375 -10.21 -17.90 5.64
CA GLN A 375 -8.81 -17.89 5.23
C GLN A 375 -8.66 -17.13 3.90
N PRO A 376 -7.51 -16.45 3.69
CA PRO A 376 -7.25 -15.78 2.43
C PRO A 376 -7.05 -16.79 1.29
N VAL A 377 -7.36 -16.37 0.07
CA VAL A 377 -7.09 -17.17 -1.13
C VAL A 377 -5.60 -17.19 -1.47
N LEU A 378 -4.87 -16.16 -1.04
CA LEU A 378 -3.43 -16.04 -1.17
C LEU A 378 -2.89 -15.16 -0.05
N PHE A 379 -1.71 -15.47 0.47
CA PHE A 379 -0.97 -14.59 1.36
C PHE A 379 0.52 -14.54 1.00
N TRP A 380 1.20 -13.45 1.38
CA TRP A 380 2.63 -13.26 1.16
C TRP A 380 3.43 -13.16 2.47
N ARG A 381 4.48 -13.97 2.59
CA ARG A 381 5.51 -13.88 3.64
C ARG A 381 6.89 -14.02 2.99
N PRO A 382 7.66 -12.94 2.83
CA PRO A 382 7.44 -11.58 3.32
C PRO A 382 6.29 -10.81 2.62
N SER A 383 5.81 -9.75 3.28
CA SER A 383 4.80 -8.83 2.71
C SER A 383 5.36 -8.08 1.51
N ILE A 384 4.58 -8.01 0.43
CA ILE A 384 4.89 -7.22 -0.77
C ILE A 384 4.44 -5.75 -0.62
N ALA A 385 3.76 -5.43 0.49
CA ALA A 385 2.97 -4.24 0.73
C ALA A 385 1.92 -4.06 -0.38
N VAL A 386 1.07 -5.08 -0.51
CA VAL A 386 0.02 -5.19 -1.53
C VAL A 386 -0.92 -3.98 -1.50
N CYS A 387 -1.27 -3.43 -2.65
CA CYS A 387 -2.13 -2.26 -2.75
C CYS A 387 -3.39 -2.55 -3.53
N ALA A 388 -3.50 -1.95 -4.71
CA ALA A 388 -4.65 -2.12 -5.58
C ALA A 388 -4.69 -3.53 -6.16
N VAL A 389 -5.92 -3.99 -6.37
CA VAL A 389 -6.20 -5.14 -7.20
C VAL A 389 -7.26 -4.75 -8.21
N GLU A 390 -7.21 -5.31 -9.40
CA GLU A 390 -8.13 -5.02 -10.49
C GLU A 390 -8.24 -6.25 -11.39
N PHE A 391 -9.46 -6.64 -11.76
CA PHE A 391 -9.64 -7.69 -12.75
C PHE A 391 -9.47 -7.10 -14.14
N TYR A 392 -8.58 -7.69 -14.94
CA TYR A 392 -8.35 -7.20 -16.29
C TYR A 392 -9.56 -7.49 -17.18
N GLN A 393 -10.10 -6.43 -17.80
CA GLN A 393 -11.30 -6.46 -18.64
C GLN A 393 -11.09 -5.77 -19.99
N GLY A 394 -9.87 -5.28 -20.26
CA GLY A 394 -9.53 -4.63 -21.51
C GLY A 394 -9.41 -5.61 -22.68
N ARG A 395 -9.49 -5.10 -23.91
CA ARG A 395 -9.34 -5.94 -25.12
C ARG A 395 -7.89 -6.09 -25.59
N SER A 396 -6.99 -5.21 -25.15
CA SER A 396 -5.61 -5.19 -25.63
C SER A 396 -4.82 -6.43 -25.19
N PHE A 397 -5.06 -6.93 -23.98
CA PHE A 397 -4.43 -8.15 -23.45
C PHE A 397 -5.46 -9.29 -23.35
N GLY A 398 -6.06 -9.72 -24.46
CA GLY A 398 -7.14 -10.71 -24.46
C GLY A 398 -6.86 -12.02 -23.70
N LYS A 399 -5.60 -12.50 -23.63
CA LYS A 399 -5.21 -13.70 -22.84
C LYS A 399 -5.27 -13.48 -21.32
N TRP A 400 -5.38 -12.23 -20.88
CA TRP A 400 -5.41 -11.82 -19.48
C TRP A 400 -6.80 -11.48 -18.99
N GLU A 401 -7.85 -11.67 -19.79
CA GLU A 401 -9.24 -11.45 -19.37
C GLU A 401 -9.54 -12.23 -18.07
N ASN A 402 -10.14 -11.54 -17.09
CA ASN A 402 -10.44 -12.05 -15.75
C ASN A 402 -9.22 -12.47 -14.90
N ARG A 403 -7.99 -12.18 -15.32
CA ARG A 403 -6.82 -12.28 -14.44
C ARG A 403 -6.78 -11.08 -13.50
N LEU A 404 -6.22 -11.28 -12.31
CA LEU A 404 -6.14 -10.23 -11.30
C LEU A 404 -4.79 -9.52 -11.37
N LEU A 405 -4.81 -8.25 -11.69
CA LEU A 405 -3.67 -7.35 -11.55
C LEU A 405 -3.53 -6.99 -10.07
N VAL A 406 -2.30 -7.01 -9.55
CA VAL A 406 -2.00 -6.73 -8.15
C VAL A 406 -0.80 -5.80 -8.07
N SER A 407 -0.98 -4.61 -7.50
CA SER A 407 0.12 -3.67 -7.27
C SER A 407 0.78 -3.88 -5.92
N ALA A 408 2.09 -3.60 -5.84
CA ALA A 408 2.88 -3.80 -4.64
C ALA A 408 3.88 -2.65 -4.42
N LEU A 409 3.84 -2.07 -3.21
CA LEU A 409 4.69 -0.94 -2.84
C LEU A 409 6.11 -1.33 -2.49
N ALA A 410 6.30 -2.39 -1.70
CA ALA A 410 7.59 -2.72 -1.11
C ALA A 410 8.56 -3.23 -2.18
N TYR A 411 8.03 -4.05 -3.09
CA TYR A 411 8.80 -4.70 -4.14
C TYR A 411 8.65 -4.03 -5.50
N GLU A 412 7.94 -2.90 -5.56
CA GLU A 412 7.89 -2.02 -6.73
C GLU A 412 7.47 -2.77 -8.00
N GLU A 413 6.38 -3.53 -7.87
CA GLU A 413 5.96 -4.49 -8.89
C GLU A 413 4.46 -4.47 -9.15
N VAL A 414 4.09 -4.90 -10.35
CA VAL A 414 2.74 -5.35 -10.69
C VAL A 414 2.82 -6.84 -10.95
N ARG A 415 1.94 -7.59 -10.29
CA ARG A 415 1.75 -9.03 -10.51
C ARG A 415 0.47 -9.27 -11.30
N LEU A 416 0.49 -10.28 -12.13
CA LEU A 416 -0.67 -10.84 -12.80
C LEU A 416 -0.94 -12.22 -12.20
N LEU A 417 -2.12 -12.40 -11.61
CA LEU A 417 -2.54 -13.66 -11.01
C LEU A 417 -3.56 -14.36 -11.92
N ALA A 418 -3.31 -15.63 -12.21
CA ALA A 418 -4.32 -16.50 -12.79
C ALA A 418 -5.12 -17.16 -11.66
N ILE A 419 -6.45 -17.05 -11.73
CA ILE A 419 -7.37 -17.55 -10.71
C ILE A 419 -8.28 -18.60 -11.34
N GLU A 420 -8.36 -19.77 -10.71
CA GLU A 420 -9.32 -20.82 -11.05
C GLU A 420 -10.00 -21.32 -9.78
N ASN A 421 -11.33 -21.48 -9.81
CA ASN A 421 -12.12 -21.97 -8.68
C ASN A 421 -11.77 -21.27 -7.35
N ASN A 422 -11.65 -19.93 -7.39
CA ASN A 422 -11.31 -19.10 -6.24
C ASN A 422 -9.93 -19.40 -5.62
N ARG A 423 -8.99 -19.92 -6.42
CA ARG A 423 -7.60 -20.19 -6.03
C ARG A 423 -6.64 -19.56 -7.02
N VAL A 424 -5.55 -19.01 -6.51
CA VAL A 424 -4.45 -18.52 -7.35
C VAL A 424 -3.62 -19.71 -7.81
N ILE A 425 -3.61 -19.98 -9.12
CA ILE A 425 -2.89 -21.11 -9.72
C ILE A 425 -1.53 -20.70 -10.33
N HIS A 426 -1.36 -19.42 -10.66
CA HIS A 426 -0.10 -18.88 -11.19
C HIS A 426 0.05 -17.40 -10.83
N GLN A 427 1.31 -16.96 -10.70
CA GLN A 427 1.67 -15.55 -10.52
C GLN A 427 2.84 -15.20 -11.43
N GLU A 428 2.72 -14.09 -12.14
CA GLU A 428 3.79 -13.52 -12.96
C GLU A 428 4.04 -12.08 -12.51
N VAL A 429 5.30 -11.65 -12.44
CA VAL A 429 5.65 -10.23 -12.24
C VAL A 429 5.77 -9.59 -13.62
N ILE A 430 4.82 -8.72 -13.97
CA ILE A 430 4.76 -8.10 -15.31
C ILE A 430 5.44 -6.73 -15.35
N LEU A 431 5.61 -6.08 -14.20
CA LEU A 431 6.36 -4.83 -14.06
C LEU A 431 7.21 -4.92 -12.79
N LYS A 432 8.46 -4.48 -12.85
CA LYS A 432 9.39 -4.49 -11.71
C LYS A 432 10.28 -3.25 -11.73
N ASN A 433 10.58 -2.71 -10.56
CA ASN A 433 11.53 -1.62 -10.33
C ASN A 433 11.22 -0.29 -11.04
N ALA A 434 10.00 -0.08 -11.55
CA ALA A 434 9.62 1.20 -12.17
C ALA A 434 9.31 2.31 -11.14
N GLY A 435 8.95 1.92 -9.92
CA GLY A 435 8.63 2.82 -8.81
C GLY A 435 7.77 2.10 -7.78
N ARG A 436 7.53 2.70 -6.63
CA ARG A 436 6.58 2.17 -5.64
C ARG A 436 5.17 2.18 -6.24
N VAL A 437 4.66 1.00 -6.61
CA VAL A 437 3.38 0.87 -7.30
C VAL A 437 2.24 0.94 -6.30
N ARG A 438 1.37 1.91 -6.48
CA ARG A 438 0.23 2.19 -5.60
C ARG A 438 -1.08 1.73 -6.20
N ASP A 439 -1.32 2.04 -7.47
CA ASP A 439 -2.57 1.70 -8.15
C ASP A 439 -2.33 1.01 -9.47
N VAL A 440 -3.29 0.20 -9.89
CA VAL A 440 -3.32 -0.42 -11.22
C VAL A 440 -4.77 -0.50 -11.67
N THR A 441 -5.08 -0.06 -12.88
CA THR A 441 -6.45 -0.14 -13.41
C THR A 441 -6.47 -0.35 -14.93
N ASN A 442 -7.64 -0.73 -15.44
CA ASN A 442 -7.93 -0.80 -16.87
C ASN A 442 -8.23 0.60 -17.42
N GLY A 443 -7.68 0.93 -18.58
CA GLY A 443 -8.09 2.11 -19.35
C GLY A 443 -9.27 1.83 -20.27
N PRO A 444 -10.01 2.86 -20.69
CA PRO A 444 -11.11 2.74 -21.66
C PRO A 444 -10.63 2.30 -23.06
N ASP A 445 -9.33 2.44 -23.33
CA ASP A 445 -8.64 1.97 -24.52
C ASP A 445 -8.13 0.51 -24.42
N GLY A 446 -8.41 -0.17 -23.30
CA GLY A 446 -7.95 -1.52 -23.02
C GLY A 446 -6.51 -1.63 -22.53
N ALA A 447 -5.77 -0.51 -22.39
CA ALA A 447 -4.44 -0.51 -21.81
C ALA A 447 -4.48 -0.74 -20.29
N ILE A 448 -3.34 -1.07 -19.69
CA ILE A 448 -3.18 -1.11 -18.23
C ILE A 448 -2.49 0.18 -17.79
N TYR A 449 -3.07 0.86 -16.80
CA TYR A 449 -2.53 2.07 -16.22
C TYR A 449 -1.97 1.77 -14.83
N VAL A 450 -0.72 2.18 -14.59
CA VAL A 450 0.01 1.87 -13.36
C VAL A 450 0.43 3.17 -12.68
N VAL A 451 0.01 3.37 -11.43
CA VAL A 451 0.30 4.58 -10.65
C VAL A 451 1.49 4.35 -9.72
N LEU A 452 2.50 5.20 -9.86
CA LEU A 452 3.73 5.17 -9.07
C LEU A 452 3.77 6.36 -8.08
N ASN A 453 4.15 6.09 -6.83
CA ASN A 453 4.31 7.15 -5.82
C ASN A 453 5.60 7.95 -5.98
N SER A 454 6.66 7.25 -6.38
CA SER A 454 8.01 7.79 -6.53
C SER A 454 8.71 7.00 -7.64
N PRO A 455 8.91 7.58 -8.83
CA PRO A 455 8.50 8.94 -9.22
C PRO A 455 6.96 9.09 -9.22
N GLY A 456 6.46 10.32 -9.08
CA GLY A 456 5.03 10.63 -9.18
C GLY A 456 4.59 10.60 -10.64
N THR A 457 4.19 9.41 -11.10
CA THR A 457 4.01 9.11 -12.53
C THR A 457 2.90 8.08 -12.71
N VAL A 458 2.18 8.18 -13.83
CA VAL A 458 1.32 7.12 -14.33
C VAL A 458 1.93 6.53 -15.59
N LEU A 459 2.14 5.22 -15.60
CA LEU A 459 2.54 4.46 -16.77
C LEU A 459 1.30 3.94 -17.50
N ARG A 460 1.39 3.85 -18.82
CA ARG A 460 0.43 3.18 -19.70
C ARG A 460 1.14 2.00 -20.36
N LEU A 461 0.57 0.81 -20.23
CA LEU A 461 1.10 -0.44 -20.76
C LEU A 461 0.20 -0.94 -21.88
N THR A 462 0.78 -1.22 -23.05
CA THR A 462 0.08 -1.78 -24.21
C THR A 462 0.86 -2.92 -24.82
N PRO A 463 0.21 -3.96 -25.37
CA PRO A 463 0.94 -5.00 -26.10
C PRO A 463 1.64 -4.39 -27.31
N ILE A 464 2.83 -4.89 -27.62
CA ILE A 464 3.45 -4.72 -28.92
C ILE A 464 2.78 -5.74 -29.83
N VAL A 465 2.00 -5.26 -30.79
CA VAL A 465 1.45 -6.12 -31.83
C VAL A 465 2.56 -6.30 -32.85
N GLU A 466 3.13 -7.50 -32.94
CA GLU A 466 3.93 -7.86 -34.10
C GLU A 466 3.01 -7.81 -35.32
N ASP A 467 3.36 -6.99 -36.30
CA ASP A 467 2.70 -7.00 -37.60
C ASP A 467 3.14 -8.32 -38.25
N ASP A 468 2.38 -9.38 -37.99
CA ASP A 468 2.53 -10.69 -38.63
C ASP A 468 2.17 -10.47 -40.10
N GLY A 469 3.11 -9.93 -40.89
CA GLY A 469 2.94 -9.47 -42.26
C GLY A 469 2.62 -10.57 -43.27
N PHE A 470 1.51 -11.26 -43.07
CA PHE A 470 0.96 -12.34 -43.90
C PHE A 470 -0.36 -11.94 -44.55
#